data_AF-A0A0M8WRY4-F1
#
_entry.id   AF-A0A0M8WRY4-F1
#
_cell.length_a   1.000
_cell.length_b   1.000
_cell.length_c   1.000
_cell.angle_alpha   90.00
_cell.angle_beta   90.00
_cell.angle_gamma   90.00
#
_symmetry.space_group_name_H-M   'P 1'
#
loop_
_entity.id
_entity.type
_entity.pdbx_description
1 polymer ?
#
loop_
_entity_poly.entity_id
_entity_poly.type
_entity_poly.pdbx_seq_one_letter_code
_entity_poly.pdbx_strand_id
1 'polypeptide(L)'
;MTSHGLKIATSTYYAAKKRTPSARSVRDAELKTQISRVHAENYGVYGVRKVWRQLHREGIPVARCTVARLMRDLGLEGARRGRKIRTTIRDDGHERAGDLLRRNFTAFCPNERWVADFT
;
A
#
# COMPACT_ATOMS: atom_id res chain seq x y z
N MET A 1 -16.15 -47.31 0.63
CA MET A 1 -16.23 -46.05 1.39
C MET A 1 -17.00 -45.05 0.55
N THR A 2 -18.32 -45.10 0.67
CA THR A 2 -19.31 -44.23 0.00
C THR A 2 -20.19 -43.53 1.05
N SER A 3 -19.86 -43.68 2.35
CA SER A 3 -20.69 -43.27 3.49
C SER A 3 -20.82 -41.76 3.69
N HIS A 4 -20.12 -40.95 2.88
CA HIS A 4 -20.18 -39.49 2.91
C HIS A 4 -20.62 -38.88 1.57
N GLY A 5 -21.21 -39.68 0.66
CA GLY A 5 -21.75 -39.20 -0.62
C GLY A 5 -20.72 -38.77 -1.67
N LEU A 6 -19.44 -38.73 -1.31
CA LEU A 6 -18.33 -38.36 -2.20
C LEU A 6 -17.67 -39.61 -2.79
N LYS A 7 -17.72 -39.75 -4.12
CA LYS A 7 -17.04 -40.82 -4.87
C LYS A 7 -15.53 -40.53 -4.96
N ILE A 8 -14.79 -40.79 -3.89
CA ILE A 8 -13.32 -40.69 -3.87
C ILE A 8 -12.74 -42.08 -3.58
N ALA A 9 -11.73 -42.49 -4.35
CA ALA A 9 -11.05 -43.77 -4.11
C ALA A 9 -10.30 -43.74 -2.77
N THR A 10 -10.38 -44.83 -2.01
CA THR A 10 -9.74 -44.96 -0.68
C THR A 10 -8.22 -44.71 -0.74
N SER A 11 -7.57 -45.19 -1.80
CA SER A 11 -6.14 -44.96 -2.05
C SER A 11 -5.81 -43.47 -2.21
N THR A 12 -6.65 -42.72 -2.92
CA THR A 12 -6.49 -41.26 -3.10
C THR A 12 -6.61 -40.52 -1.78
N TYR A 13 -7.55 -40.91 -0.90
CA TYR A 13 -7.69 -40.31 0.43
C TYR A 13 -6.42 -40.50 1.26
N TYR A 14 -5.91 -41.73 1.38
CA TYR A 14 -4.72 -41.99 2.18
C TYR A 14 -3.44 -41.40 1.55
N ALA A 15 -3.36 -41.34 0.23
CA ALA A 15 -2.27 -40.66 -0.48
C ALA A 15 -2.28 -39.15 -0.22
N ALA A 16 -3.46 -38.51 -0.21
CA ALA A 16 -3.60 -37.10 0.15
C ALA A 16 -3.26 -36.86 1.64
N LYS A 17 -3.71 -37.75 2.53
CA LYS A 17 -3.43 -37.65 3.98
C LYS A 17 -1.95 -37.74 4.32
N LYS A 18 -1.18 -38.55 3.58
CA LYS A 18 0.27 -38.72 3.78
C LYS A 18 1.13 -37.78 2.94
N ARG A 19 0.54 -36.94 2.09
CA ARG A 19 1.28 -36.11 1.13
C ARG A 19 2.07 -35.03 1.88
N THR A 20 3.37 -34.96 1.59
CA THR A 20 4.21 -33.86 2.05
C THR A 20 3.85 -32.57 1.31
N PRO A 21 4.14 -31.39 1.89
CA PRO A 21 3.89 -30.11 1.23
C PRO A 21 4.62 -30.07 -0.11
N SER A 22 3.92 -29.55 -1.14
CA SER A 22 4.51 -29.39 -2.46
C SER A 22 5.66 -28.38 -2.43
N ALA A 23 6.61 -28.48 -3.36
CA ALA A 23 7.70 -27.51 -3.49
C ALA A 23 7.19 -26.05 -3.56
N ARG A 24 6.03 -25.84 -4.21
CA ARG A 24 5.36 -24.54 -4.23
C ARG A 24 4.91 -24.09 -2.84
N SER A 25 4.36 -24.98 -2.02
CA SER A 25 3.89 -24.65 -0.67
C SER A 25 5.06 -24.30 0.26
N VAL A 26 6.17 -25.03 0.13
CA VAL A 26 7.42 -24.74 0.86
C VAL A 26 7.94 -23.35 0.46
N ARG A 27 8.07 -23.08 -0.85
CA ARG A 27 8.52 -21.78 -1.35
C ARG A 27 7.57 -20.63 -0.98
N ASP A 28 6.26 -20.86 -1.01
CA ASP A 28 5.28 -19.86 -0.59
C ASP A 28 5.43 -19.56 0.92
N ALA A 29 5.73 -20.55 1.76
CA ALA A 29 5.98 -20.33 3.18
C ALA A 29 7.24 -19.47 3.41
N GLU A 30 8.34 -19.76 2.71
CA GLU A 30 9.55 -18.93 2.75
C GLU A 30 9.27 -17.49 2.30
N LEU A 31 8.55 -17.32 1.19
CA LEU A 31 8.18 -16.00 0.67
C LEU A 31 7.26 -15.24 1.61
N LYS A 32 6.33 -15.92 2.31
CA LYS A 32 5.47 -15.30 3.33
C LYS A 32 6.31 -14.69 4.44
N THR A 33 7.34 -15.39 4.92
CA THR A 33 8.27 -14.86 5.93
C THR A 33 8.97 -13.60 5.44
N GLN A 34 9.50 -13.60 4.21
CA GLN A 34 10.20 -12.44 3.64
C GLN A 34 9.25 -11.25 3.39
N ILE A 35 8.03 -11.52 2.91
CA ILE A 35 7.00 -10.51 2.69
C ILE A 35 6.61 -9.83 4.01
N SER A 36 6.37 -10.62 5.07
CA SER A 36 6.04 -10.10 6.39
C SER A 36 7.17 -9.28 6.99
N ARG A 37 8.43 -9.73 6.82
CA ARG A 37 9.62 -8.98 7.26
C ARG A 37 9.65 -7.60 6.59
N VAL A 38 9.64 -7.56 5.26
CA VAL A 38 9.70 -6.31 4.50
C VAL A 38 8.52 -5.39 4.83
N HIS A 39 7.32 -5.93 5.02
CA HIS A 39 6.15 -5.13 5.40
C HIS A 39 6.33 -4.50 6.79
N ALA A 40 6.76 -5.28 7.78
CA ALA A 40 6.99 -4.82 9.15
C ALA A 40 8.12 -3.79 9.24
N GLU A 41 9.26 -4.03 8.59
CA GLU A 41 10.40 -3.08 8.53
C GLU A 41 10.02 -1.73 7.90
N ASN A 42 9.00 -1.70 7.04
CA ASN A 42 8.49 -0.50 6.40
C ASN A 42 7.19 0.00 7.04
N TYR A 43 7.02 -0.22 8.35
CA TYR A 43 5.91 0.26 9.18
C TYR A 43 4.51 -0.12 8.65
N GLY A 44 4.42 -1.22 7.91
CA GLY A 44 3.19 -1.66 7.25
C GLY A 44 2.69 -0.76 6.11
N VAL A 45 3.49 0.23 5.69
CA VAL A 45 3.12 1.17 4.62
C VAL A 45 3.22 0.52 3.24
N TYR A 46 4.09 -0.48 3.09
CA TYR A 46 4.40 -1.07 1.79
C TYR A 46 3.29 -1.99 1.30
N GLY A 47 2.59 -1.59 0.23
CA GLY A 47 1.72 -2.48 -0.52
C GLY A 47 2.48 -3.37 -1.52
N VAL A 48 1.73 -4.23 -2.22
CA VAL A 48 2.23 -5.22 -3.20
C VAL A 48 3.38 -4.72 -4.08
N ARG A 49 3.22 -3.55 -4.71
CA ARG A 49 4.24 -3.01 -5.64
C ARG A 49 5.54 -2.62 -4.95
N LYS A 50 5.48 -2.13 -3.70
CA LYS A 50 6.67 -1.71 -2.94
C LYS A 50 7.39 -2.93 -2.37
N VAL A 51 6.64 -3.86 -1.79
CA VAL A 51 7.19 -5.16 -1.33
C VAL A 51 7.85 -5.92 -2.47
N TRP A 52 7.17 -6.05 -3.62
CA TRP A 52 7.73 -6.72 -4.80
C TRP A 52 9.05 -6.11 -5.27
N ARG A 53 9.14 -4.78 -5.33
CA ARG A 53 10.39 -4.09 -5.70
C ARG A 53 11.48 -4.28 -4.66
N GLN A 54 11.13 -4.27 -3.38
CA GLN A 54 12.10 -4.47 -2.31
C GLN A 54 12.68 -5.89 -2.34
N LEU A 55 11.84 -6.92 -2.49
CA LEU A 55 12.30 -8.31 -2.67
C LEU A 55 13.21 -8.47 -3.90
N HIS A 56 12.91 -7.80 -5.01
CA HIS A 56 13.79 -7.80 -6.19
C HIS A 56 15.14 -7.14 -5.93
N ARG A 57 15.19 -6.03 -5.17
CA ARG A 57 16.45 -5.38 -4.78
C ARG A 57 17.30 -6.27 -3.87
N GLU A 58 16.65 -7.10 -3.06
CA GLU A 58 17.30 -8.07 -2.18
C GLU A 58 17.67 -9.38 -2.91
N GLY A 59 17.50 -9.43 -4.24
CA GLY A 59 17.86 -10.59 -5.06
C GLY A 59 16.89 -11.77 -4.96
N ILE A 60 15.66 -11.55 -4.50
CA ILE A 60 14.61 -12.57 -4.40
C ILE A 60 13.66 -12.44 -5.60
N PRO A 61 13.89 -13.19 -6.70
CA PRO A 61 13.04 -13.11 -7.88
C PRO A 61 11.67 -13.73 -7.59
N VAL A 62 10.65 -12.88 -7.61
CA VAL A 62 9.25 -13.29 -7.44
C VAL A 62 8.35 -12.50 -8.38
N ALA A 63 7.30 -13.16 -8.87
CA ALA A 63 6.28 -12.52 -9.68
C ALA A 63 5.39 -11.62 -8.81
N ARG A 64 5.02 -10.44 -9.33
CA ARG A 64 4.14 -9.49 -8.63
C ARG A 64 2.80 -10.11 -8.21
N CYS A 65 2.23 -10.99 -9.04
CA CYS A 65 0.98 -11.69 -8.74
C CYS A 65 1.11 -12.65 -7.55
N THR A 66 2.28 -13.29 -7.38
CA THR A 66 2.58 -14.14 -6.22
C THR A 66 2.64 -13.29 -4.96
N VAL A 67 3.34 -12.15 -4.98
CA VAL A 67 3.37 -11.22 -3.84
C VAL A 67 1.95 -10.75 -3.48
N ALA A 68 1.15 -10.39 -4.48
CA ALA A 68 -0.24 -9.96 -4.25
C ALA A 68 -1.09 -11.05 -3.58
N ARG A 69 -0.99 -12.29 -4.06
CA ARG A 69 -1.69 -13.44 -3.50
C ARG A 69 -1.24 -13.71 -2.07
N LEU A 70 0.07 -13.78 -1.82
CA LEU A 70 0.62 -14.10 -0.50
C LEU A 70 0.34 -13.00 0.52
N MET A 71 0.40 -11.72 0.12
CA MET A 71 -0.01 -10.61 0.99
C MET A 71 -1.49 -10.72 1.38
N ARG A 72 -2.37 -11.08 0.43
CA ARG A 72 -3.79 -11.33 0.72
C ARG A 72 -3.98 -12.51 1.68
N ASP A 73 -3.27 -13.62 1.45
CA ASP A 73 -3.32 -14.79 2.33
C ASP A 73 -2.87 -14.47 3.77
N LEU A 74 -1.98 -13.47 3.92
CA LEU A 74 -1.49 -12.99 5.22
C LEU A 74 -2.32 -11.83 5.81
N GLY A 75 -3.32 -11.32 5.10
CA GLY A 75 -4.08 -10.13 5.52
C GLY A 75 -3.26 -8.83 5.52
N LEU A 76 -2.13 -8.78 4.80
CA LEU A 76 -1.27 -7.60 4.73
C LEU A 76 -1.75 -6.65 3.64
N GLU A 77 -1.97 -5.40 4.03
CA GLU A 77 -2.26 -4.31 3.11
C GLU A 77 -1.22 -3.20 3.22
N GLY A 78 -1.00 -2.48 2.12
CA GLY A 78 -0.21 -1.26 2.16
C GLY A 78 -1.08 -0.06 2.50
N ALA A 79 -0.48 0.98 3.07
CA ALA A 79 -1.17 2.23 3.34
C ALA A 79 -1.76 2.81 2.05
N ARG A 80 -3.07 3.02 2.05
CA ARG A 80 -3.78 3.78 1.00
C ARG A 80 -3.89 5.21 1.50
N ARG A 81 -3.52 6.19 0.67
CA ARG A 81 -3.71 7.60 1.03
C ARG A 81 -5.21 7.84 1.17
N GLY A 82 -5.68 8.07 2.40
CA GLY A 82 -7.07 8.40 2.66
C GLY A 82 -7.49 9.65 1.90
N ARG A 83 -8.80 9.82 1.69
CA ARG A 83 -9.36 11.07 1.17
C ARG A 83 -8.84 12.21 2.03
N LYS A 84 -8.20 13.22 1.43
CA LYS A 84 -7.81 14.43 2.17
C LYS A 84 -9.08 15.05 2.77
N ILE A 85 -9.24 15.00 4.09
CA ILE A 85 -10.27 15.76 4.77
C ILE A 85 -9.87 17.23 4.61
N ARG A 86 -10.69 18.00 3.90
CA ARG A 86 -10.50 19.44 3.75
C ARG A 86 -11.11 20.10 4.99
N THR A 87 -10.32 20.28 6.04
CA THR A 87 -10.77 20.89 7.29
C THR A 87 -11.18 22.35 7.09
N THR A 88 -10.53 23.06 6.16
CA THR A 88 -10.77 24.48 5.90
C THR A 88 -11.55 24.65 4.60
N ILE A 89 -12.81 25.02 4.71
CA ILE A 89 -13.62 25.50 3.59
C ILE A 89 -13.42 27.02 3.57
N ARG A 90 -13.00 27.57 2.42
CA ARG A 90 -12.91 29.02 2.23
C ARG A 90 -14.27 29.62 2.51
N ASP A 91 -14.35 30.49 3.50
CA ASP A 91 -15.55 31.29 3.75
C ASP A 91 -15.48 32.54 2.86
N ASP A 92 -16.40 32.62 1.91
CA ASP A 92 -16.49 33.76 0.99
C ASP A 92 -17.16 34.99 1.63
N GLY A 93 -17.73 34.84 2.84
CA GLY A 93 -18.40 35.91 3.59
C GLY A 93 -17.50 36.70 4.54
N HIS A 94 -16.26 36.26 4.78
CA HIS A 94 -15.32 37.02 5.61
C HIS A 94 -14.85 38.30 4.90
N GLU A 95 -14.86 39.42 5.63
CA GLU A 95 -14.30 40.68 5.17
C GLU A 95 -12.81 40.49 4.83
N ARG A 96 -12.50 40.56 3.54
CA ARG A 96 -11.14 40.40 3.06
C ARG A 96 -10.38 41.67 3.39
N ALA A 97 -9.13 41.52 3.84
CA ALA A 97 -8.22 42.66 3.89
C ALA A 97 -8.22 43.35 2.52
N GLY A 98 -8.52 44.65 2.52
CA GLY A 98 -8.61 45.44 1.30
C GLY A 98 -7.29 45.40 0.54
N ASP A 99 -7.35 45.21 -0.78
CA ASP A 99 -6.19 45.34 -1.65
C ASP A 99 -5.80 46.82 -1.76
N LEU A 100 -4.97 47.28 -0.83
CA LEU A 100 -4.48 48.66 -0.76
C LEU A 100 -3.66 49.04 -2.00
N LEU A 101 -3.06 48.05 -2.67
CA LEU A 101 -2.25 48.25 -3.87
C LEU A 101 -3.07 48.20 -5.15
N ARG A 102 -4.35 47.79 -5.09
CA ARG A 102 -5.23 47.58 -6.25
C ARG A 102 -4.53 46.79 -7.36
N ARG A 103 -3.77 45.76 -6.97
CA ARG A 103 -2.94 44.91 -7.84
C ARG A 103 -1.82 45.64 -8.60
N ASN A 104 -1.44 46.86 -8.20
CA ASN A 104 -0.27 47.55 -8.73
C ASN A 104 0.96 47.30 -7.86
N PHE A 105 1.78 46.35 -8.29
CA PHE A 105 3.01 45.93 -7.61
C PHE A 105 4.27 46.69 -8.08
N THR A 106 4.15 47.64 -9.01
CA THR A 106 5.29 48.34 -9.63
C THR A 106 5.88 49.41 -8.71
N ALA A 107 7.03 49.15 -8.08
CA ALA A 107 7.76 50.10 -7.24
C ALA A 107 8.97 50.72 -7.95
N PHE A 108 9.24 52.00 -7.69
CA PHE A 108 10.41 52.71 -8.24
C PHE A 108 11.62 52.57 -7.32
N CYS A 109 11.42 52.31 -6.03
CA CYS A 109 12.46 52.04 -5.04
C CYS A 109 12.08 50.89 -4.09
N PRO A 110 13.05 50.22 -3.45
CA PRO A 110 12.79 49.26 -2.38
C PRO A 110 12.00 49.90 -1.22
N ASN A 111 11.25 49.09 -0.48
CA ASN A 111 10.43 49.48 0.68
C ASN A 111 9.25 50.43 0.43
N GLU A 112 8.91 50.72 -0.83
CA GLU A 112 7.66 51.44 -1.16
C GLU A 112 6.43 50.51 -1.08
N ARG A 113 6.59 49.29 -1.60
CA ARG A 113 5.66 48.15 -1.72
C ARG A 113 5.86 47.08 -0.63
N TRP A 114 4.89 46.78 0.24
CA TRP A 114 4.95 45.61 1.15
C TRP A 114 3.79 44.67 0.85
N VAL A 115 4.08 43.40 0.55
CA VAL A 115 3.10 42.35 0.24
C VAL A 115 3.39 41.15 1.13
N ALA A 116 2.36 40.62 1.77
CA ALA A 116 2.42 39.38 2.52
C ALA A 116 1.43 38.38 1.92
N ASP A 117 1.87 37.14 1.73
CA ASP A 117 1.03 36.01 1.34
C ASP A 117 0.97 35.01 2.49
N PHE A 118 -0.23 34.52 2.79
CA PHE A 118 -0.47 33.47 3.76
C PHE A 118 -1.11 32.29 3.02
N THR A 119 -0.40 31.17 2.93
CA THR A 119 -0.87 29.92 2.30
C THR A 119 -1.52 28.98 3.30
#